data_AF-A0A2H6LGU0-F1
#
_entry.id   AF-A0A2H6LGU0-F1
#
_cell.length_a   1.000
_cell.length_b   1.000
_cell.length_c   1.000
_cell.angle_alpha   90.00
_cell.angle_beta   90.00
_cell.angle_gamma   90.00
#
_symmetry.space_group_name_H-M   'P 1'
#
loop_
_entity.id
_entity.type
_entity.pdbx_description
1 polymer ?
#
loop_
_entity_poly.entity_id
_entity_poly.type
_entity_poly.pdbx_seq_one_letter_code
_entity_poly.pdbx_strand_id
1 'polypeptide(L)'
;MNKQLFNYKYSIIPLLGTLIVSNGFSGKVSAQNIPTLDTTDSVTVTVTNQEFPQWGYYTVRRDLRRCASPICGGYFIKQVNLKATPCLDGVFRDECYVSAIDWSSLKVSPLEMVKIQNDDSSRLLLRGNIIPVTLPGFGEFGNLRVKEAFVAATNTPAKGTFVALKDNGIRCITTPCFSTNQLILNKPKISQVSSIDLSQTGATQKQLDAATSEIFGKGLIAVGRTEVVENVDPTKRGTQFVGTQLYLRVNPK
;
A
#
# COMPACT_ATOMS: atom_id res chain seq x y z
N MET A 1 -42.57 -25.33 -42.18
CA MET A 1 -42.56 -23.88 -41.96
C MET A 1 -41.14 -23.41 -41.71
N ASN A 2 -40.60 -22.66 -42.67
CA ASN A 2 -39.35 -21.88 -42.76
C ASN A 2 -38.11 -22.31 -41.97
N LYS A 3 -37.18 -22.96 -42.69
CA LYS A 3 -35.73 -22.97 -42.46
C LYS A 3 -35.07 -22.03 -43.48
N GLN A 4 -34.22 -21.10 -43.03
CA GLN A 4 -33.06 -20.53 -43.77
C GLN A 4 -32.04 -20.09 -42.68
N LEU A 5 -30.88 -20.72 -42.48
CA LEU A 5 -29.63 -20.81 -43.26
C LEU A 5 -28.95 -19.46 -43.54
N PHE A 6 -27.94 -19.12 -42.72
CA PHE A 6 -26.75 -18.32 -43.10
C PHE A 6 -25.59 -18.77 -42.17
N ASN A 7 -24.67 -19.61 -42.66
CA ASN A 7 -23.35 -19.26 -43.23
C ASN A 7 -22.34 -18.68 -42.22
N TYR A 8 -21.45 -19.54 -41.72
CA TYR A 8 -20.11 -19.11 -41.32
C TYR A 8 -19.06 -20.11 -41.83
N LYS A 9 -18.09 -19.57 -42.57
CA LYS A 9 -17.07 -20.30 -43.33
C LYS A 9 -16.09 -21.01 -42.40
N TYR A 10 -15.95 -22.32 -42.57
CA TYR A 10 -14.82 -23.10 -42.06
C TYR A 10 -13.63 -22.92 -43.01
N SER A 11 -12.53 -22.33 -42.52
CA SER A 11 -11.25 -22.34 -43.21
C SER A 11 -10.47 -23.57 -42.76
N ILE A 12 -10.35 -24.55 -43.64
CA ILE A 12 -9.58 -25.78 -43.45
C ILE A 12 -8.10 -25.42 -43.67
N ILE A 13 -7.30 -25.45 -42.59
CA ILE A 13 -5.84 -25.34 -42.67
C ILE A 13 -5.29 -26.78 -42.73
N PRO A 14 -4.59 -27.19 -43.82
CA PRO A 14 -3.99 -28.50 -43.89
C PRO A 14 -2.74 -28.58 -43.00
N LEU A 15 -2.70 -29.60 -42.14
CA LEU A 15 -1.50 -30.03 -41.41
C LEU A 15 -0.46 -30.54 -42.41
N LEU A 16 0.61 -29.77 -42.63
CA LEU A 16 1.86 -30.33 -43.15
C LEU A 16 2.65 -30.92 -41.98
N GLY A 17 2.78 -32.25 -41.98
CA GLY A 17 3.67 -32.97 -41.09
C GLY A 17 5.13 -32.74 -41.47
N THR A 18 5.91 -32.21 -40.54
CA THR A 18 7.37 -32.17 -40.61
C THR A 18 7.94 -33.31 -39.78
N LEU A 19 8.47 -34.33 -40.48
CA LEU A 19 9.39 -35.32 -39.94
C LEU A 19 10.69 -34.62 -39.57
N ILE A 20 10.97 -34.46 -38.28
CA ILE A 20 12.32 -34.10 -37.81
C ILE A 20 13.06 -35.40 -37.52
N VAL A 21 14.03 -35.71 -38.38
CA VAL A 21 15.01 -36.78 -38.21
C VAL A 21 15.91 -36.41 -37.03
N SER A 22 15.90 -37.23 -35.98
CA SER A 22 16.81 -37.08 -34.84
C SER A 22 18.22 -37.53 -35.25
N ASN A 23 19.07 -36.58 -35.63
CA ASN A 23 20.51 -36.81 -35.69
C ASN A 23 21.07 -36.85 -34.26
N GLY A 24 21.38 -38.05 -33.79
CA GLY A 24 22.11 -38.28 -32.54
C GLY A 24 23.52 -37.73 -32.65
N PHE A 25 23.77 -36.59 -31.99
CA PHE A 25 25.12 -36.08 -31.76
C PHE A 25 25.58 -36.52 -30.37
N SER A 26 26.23 -37.68 -30.28
CA SER A 26 27.03 -38.04 -29.11
C SER A 26 28.34 -37.24 -29.12
N GLY A 27 28.28 -36.00 -28.64
CA GLY A 27 29.47 -35.25 -28.25
C GLY A 27 29.96 -35.76 -26.89
N LYS A 28 31.06 -36.53 -26.89
CA LYS A 28 31.85 -36.76 -25.68
C LYS A 28 32.37 -35.42 -25.17
N VAL A 29 31.77 -34.87 -24.12
CA VAL A 29 32.34 -33.71 -23.42
C VAL A 29 33.40 -34.25 -22.46
N SER A 30 34.66 -34.02 -22.84
CA SER A 30 35.81 -34.16 -21.98
C SER A 30 35.66 -33.24 -20.78
N ALA A 31 35.80 -33.78 -19.57
CA ALA A 31 35.97 -32.96 -18.38
C ALA A 31 37.26 -32.13 -18.54
N GLN A 32 37.11 -30.82 -18.66
CA GLN A 32 38.20 -29.88 -18.54
C GLN A 32 37.88 -28.98 -17.34
N ASN A 33 38.83 -28.93 -16.40
CA ASN A 33 38.77 -28.15 -15.18
C ASN A 33 38.53 -26.68 -15.50
N ILE A 34 37.33 -26.18 -15.17
CA ILE A 34 37.03 -24.75 -15.18
C ILE A 34 37.48 -24.20 -13.81
N PRO A 35 38.28 -23.12 -13.75
CA PRO A 35 38.63 -22.48 -12.50
C PRO A 35 37.37 -21.99 -11.80
N THR A 36 37.24 -22.28 -10.51
CA THR A 36 36.25 -21.69 -9.63
C THR A 36 36.45 -20.17 -9.60
N LEU A 37 35.65 -19.45 -10.38
CA LEU A 37 35.50 -18.01 -10.20
C LEU A 37 34.58 -17.83 -8.99
N ASP A 38 35.17 -17.44 -7.87
CA ASP A 38 34.45 -16.89 -6.73
C ASP A 38 33.51 -15.79 -7.21
N THR A 39 32.21 -16.08 -7.21
CA THR A 39 31.17 -15.05 -7.27
C THR A 39 30.26 -15.27 -6.08
N THR A 40 30.84 -15.06 -4.89
CA THR A 40 30.07 -14.69 -3.71
C THR A 40 29.79 -13.20 -3.80
N ASP A 41 28.89 -12.81 -4.70
CA ASP A 41 28.25 -11.50 -4.66
C ASP A 41 26.74 -11.71 -4.79
N SER A 42 26.20 -12.42 -3.80
CA SER A 42 24.84 -12.14 -3.37
C SER A 42 24.84 -10.71 -2.84
N VAL A 43 24.55 -9.75 -3.72
CA VAL A 43 24.22 -8.38 -3.32
C VAL A 43 23.00 -8.51 -2.42
N THR A 44 23.29 -8.61 -1.14
CA THR A 44 22.30 -8.52 -0.09
C THR A 44 21.83 -7.09 -0.22
N VAL A 45 20.64 -6.88 -0.81
CA VAL A 45 20.00 -5.58 -0.77
C VAL A 45 19.69 -5.35 0.69
N THR A 46 20.62 -4.70 1.38
CA THR A 46 20.41 -4.16 2.70
C THR A 46 19.31 -3.14 2.53
N VAL A 47 18.06 -3.56 2.77
CA VAL A 47 16.95 -2.65 2.99
C VAL A 47 17.32 -1.93 4.27
N THR A 48 18.05 -0.81 4.13
CA THR A 48 18.24 0.16 5.19
C THR A 48 16.86 0.38 5.76
N ASN A 49 16.66 0.12 7.05
CA ASN A 49 15.39 0.31 7.75
C ASN A 49 14.79 1.63 7.28
N GLN A 50 13.81 1.57 6.38
CA GLN A 50 13.25 2.76 5.79
C GLN A 50 12.65 3.53 6.98
N GLU A 51 13.19 4.72 7.27
CA GLU A 51 12.74 5.59 8.37
C GLU A 51 11.21 5.79 8.30
N PHE A 52 10.67 5.63 7.08
CA PHE A 52 9.25 5.49 6.82
C PHE A 52 8.92 4.32 5.86
N PRO A 53 8.46 3.15 6.34
CA PRO A 53 8.13 2.03 5.45
C PRO A 53 6.93 2.37 4.57
N GLN A 54 7.01 2.15 3.26
CA GLN A 54 5.89 2.45 2.33
C GLN A 54 4.82 1.36 2.24
N TRP A 55 5.01 0.22 2.92
CA TRP A 55 4.22 -0.99 2.69
C TRP A 55 3.37 -1.40 3.88
N GLY A 56 2.28 -2.11 3.57
CA GLY A 56 1.41 -2.74 4.55
C GLY A 56 0.40 -1.78 5.16
N TYR A 57 -0.08 -0.78 4.40
CA TYR A 57 -1.12 0.15 4.85
C TYR A 57 -2.50 -0.28 4.40
N TYR A 58 -3.45 -0.32 5.34
CA TYR A 58 -4.81 -0.80 5.12
C TYR A 58 -5.84 0.19 5.63
N THR A 59 -6.88 0.46 4.83
CA THR A 59 -8.16 0.97 5.35
C THR A 59 -8.94 -0.17 5.99
N VAL A 60 -9.79 0.17 6.95
CA VAL A 60 -10.57 -0.82 7.72
C VAL A 60 -12.06 -0.55 7.58
N ARG A 61 -12.84 -1.61 7.48
CA ARG A 61 -14.30 -1.56 7.59
C ARG A 61 -14.77 -2.69 8.49
N ARG A 62 -15.57 -2.37 9.50
CA ARG A 62 -16.15 -3.40 10.38
C ARG A 62 -17.08 -4.33 9.59
N ASP A 63 -17.02 -5.62 9.92
CA ASP A 63 -17.98 -6.59 9.41
C ASP A 63 -19.26 -6.57 10.25
N LEU A 64 -20.36 -6.10 9.65
CA LEU A 64 -21.67 -5.97 10.30
C LEU A 64 -22.62 -7.14 9.95
N ARG A 65 -22.12 -8.17 9.26
CA ARG A 65 -22.93 -9.36 8.95
C ARG A 65 -23.36 -10.06 10.25
N ARG A 66 -24.59 -10.56 10.27
CA ARG A 66 -25.18 -11.26 11.42
C ARG A 66 -25.00 -12.76 11.28
N CYS A 67 -23.94 -13.30 11.86
CA CYS A 67 -23.63 -14.74 11.89
C CYS A 67 -22.77 -15.07 13.12
N ALA A 68 -22.33 -16.33 13.25
CA ALA A 68 -21.43 -16.73 14.33
C ALA A 68 -20.01 -16.16 14.14
N SER A 69 -19.50 -15.48 15.16
CA SER A 69 -18.06 -15.20 15.27
C SER A 69 -17.27 -16.52 15.31
N PRO A 70 -16.10 -16.64 14.65
CA PRO A 70 -15.29 -15.61 14.00
C PRO A 70 -15.54 -15.49 12.48
N ILE A 71 -16.58 -16.13 11.94
CA ILE A 71 -16.89 -16.11 10.49
C ILE A 71 -17.37 -14.72 10.04
N CYS A 72 -17.96 -13.97 10.98
CA CYS A 72 -18.27 -12.55 10.84
C CYS A 72 -18.08 -11.82 12.17
N GLY A 73 -18.27 -10.49 12.13
CA GLY A 73 -18.07 -9.60 13.27
C GLY A 73 -16.62 -9.09 13.41
N GLY A 74 -15.71 -9.57 12.58
CA GLY A 74 -14.36 -9.06 12.42
C GLY A 74 -14.30 -7.81 11.54
N TYR A 75 -13.33 -7.78 10.62
CA TYR A 75 -13.05 -6.61 9.79
C TYR A 75 -12.72 -7.00 8.35
N PHE A 76 -13.09 -6.13 7.42
CA PHE A 76 -12.56 -6.14 6.07
C PHE A 76 -11.46 -5.10 5.96
N ILE A 77 -10.30 -5.52 5.44
CA ILE A 77 -9.13 -4.66 5.26
C ILE A 77 -8.78 -4.55 3.78
N LYS A 78 -8.36 -3.36 3.35
CA LYS A 78 -7.98 -3.09 1.96
C LYS A 78 -6.67 -2.33 1.89
N GLN A 79 -5.71 -2.83 1.12
CA GLN A 79 -4.48 -2.10 0.83
C GLN A 79 -4.77 -0.82 0.05
N VAL A 80 -4.36 0.32 0.60
CA VAL A 80 -4.52 1.61 -0.07
C VAL A 80 -3.71 1.67 -1.38
N ASN A 81 -4.21 2.44 -2.35
CA ASN A 81 -3.63 2.65 -3.68
C ASN A 81 -3.49 1.41 -4.58
N LEU A 82 -3.88 0.22 -4.11
CA LEU A 82 -3.87 -1.02 -4.89
C LEU A 82 -5.29 -1.41 -5.31
N LYS A 83 -5.38 -2.12 -6.44
CA LYS A 83 -6.65 -2.65 -6.95
C LYS A 83 -7.15 -3.82 -6.13
N ALA A 84 -6.23 -4.65 -5.63
CA ALA A 84 -6.52 -5.82 -4.82
C ALA A 84 -5.52 -5.95 -3.67
N THR A 85 -5.96 -6.65 -2.64
CA THR A 85 -5.25 -6.96 -1.40
C THR A 85 -4.94 -8.46 -1.39
N PRO A 86 -3.68 -8.87 -1.15
CA PRO A 86 -3.35 -10.28 -0.94
C PRO A 86 -3.93 -10.74 0.41
N CYS A 87 -4.83 -11.71 0.36
CA CYS A 87 -5.44 -12.29 1.56
C CYS A 87 -4.59 -13.46 2.10
N LEU A 88 -4.94 -13.95 3.29
CA LEU A 88 -4.20 -15.03 3.95
C LEU A 88 -4.08 -16.30 3.08
N ASP A 89 -5.11 -16.61 2.31
CA ASP A 89 -5.16 -17.75 1.39
C ASP A 89 -4.38 -17.54 0.09
N GLY A 90 -3.62 -16.44 -0.03
CA GLY A 90 -2.84 -16.09 -1.21
C GLY A 90 -3.68 -15.53 -2.37
N VAL A 91 -5.00 -15.44 -2.22
CA VAL A 91 -5.90 -14.91 -3.25
C VAL A 91 -5.99 -13.39 -3.13
N PHE A 92 -5.88 -12.70 -4.26
CA PHE A 92 -6.06 -11.26 -4.35
C PHE A 92 -7.54 -10.90 -4.45
N ARG A 93 -8.03 -10.05 -3.54
CA ARG A 93 -9.42 -9.57 -3.51
C ARG A 93 -9.49 -8.07 -3.28
N ASP A 94 -10.62 -7.43 -3.55
CA ASP A 94 -10.79 -5.99 -3.28
C ASP A 94 -10.54 -5.64 -1.80
N GLU A 95 -10.96 -6.53 -0.90
CA GLU A 95 -10.73 -6.49 0.54
C GLU A 95 -10.59 -7.92 1.09
N CYS A 96 -9.87 -8.07 2.21
CA CYS A 96 -9.67 -9.33 2.90
C CYS A 96 -10.37 -9.32 4.24
N TYR A 97 -11.04 -10.43 4.57
CA TYR A 97 -11.60 -10.61 5.91
C TYR A 97 -10.49 -10.98 6.90
N VAL A 98 -10.48 -10.33 8.06
CA VAL A 98 -9.69 -10.70 9.23
C VAL A 98 -10.61 -10.86 10.43
N SER A 99 -10.41 -11.92 11.21
CA SER A 99 -11.24 -12.21 12.39
C SER A 99 -11.04 -11.20 13.51
N ALA A 100 -9.83 -10.66 13.64
CA ALA A 100 -9.52 -9.63 14.63
C ALA A 100 -8.37 -8.73 14.18
N ILE A 101 -8.24 -7.60 14.87
CA ILE A 101 -7.09 -6.71 14.80
C ILE A 101 -6.27 -6.91 16.08
N ASP A 102 -5.02 -7.32 15.94
CA ASP A 102 -4.07 -7.48 17.03
C ASP A 102 -3.35 -6.14 17.25
N TRP A 103 -3.73 -5.46 18.34
CA TRP A 103 -3.23 -4.15 18.74
C TRP A 103 -2.03 -4.21 19.70
N SER A 104 -1.59 -5.40 20.08
CA SER A 104 -0.60 -5.61 21.16
C SER A 104 0.72 -4.86 20.94
N SER A 105 1.08 -4.58 19.69
CA SER A 105 2.35 -3.92 19.35
C SER A 105 2.31 -2.39 19.45
N LEU A 106 1.13 -1.76 19.56
CA LEU A 106 1.02 -0.29 19.58
C LEU A 106 1.50 0.36 20.89
N LYS A 107 1.59 -0.38 22.00
CA LYS A 107 2.02 0.14 23.32
C LYS A 107 1.30 1.45 23.72
N VAL A 108 -0.01 1.52 23.52
CA VAL A 108 -0.84 2.67 23.91
C VAL A 108 -1.57 2.39 25.21
N SER A 109 -1.96 3.46 25.92
CA SER A 109 -2.75 3.31 27.16
C SER A 109 -4.11 2.64 26.89
N PRO A 110 -4.67 1.88 27.86
CA PRO A 110 -5.98 1.24 27.68
C PRO A 110 -7.11 2.21 27.30
N LEU A 111 -7.11 3.42 27.85
CA LEU A 111 -8.11 4.44 27.52
C LEU A 111 -8.03 4.88 26.06
N GLU A 112 -6.81 5.05 25.54
CA GLU A 112 -6.60 5.42 24.14
C GLU A 112 -6.96 4.27 23.20
N MET A 113 -6.65 3.03 23.60
CA MET A 113 -7.04 1.82 22.89
C MET A 113 -8.57 1.72 22.74
N VAL A 114 -9.31 1.97 23.82
CA VAL A 114 -10.79 1.97 23.79
C VAL A 114 -11.32 3.05 22.85
N LYS A 115 -10.74 4.25 22.84
CA LYS A 115 -11.15 5.31 21.89
C LYS A 115 -10.97 4.87 20.45
N ILE A 116 -9.82 4.30 20.10
CA ILE A 116 -9.51 3.83 18.74
C ILE A 116 -10.47 2.72 18.32
N GLN A 117 -10.73 1.76 19.21
CA GLN A 117 -11.62 0.63 18.91
C GLN A 117 -13.09 1.04 18.77
N ASN A 118 -13.50 2.12 19.45
CA ASN A 118 -14.85 2.68 19.38
C ASN A 118 -15.02 3.76 18.31
N ASP A 119 -13.93 4.24 17.69
CA ASP A 119 -14.02 5.17 16.57
C ASP A 119 -14.65 4.46 15.36
N ASP A 120 -15.12 5.26 14.40
CA ASP A 120 -15.53 4.72 13.11
C ASP A 120 -14.32 4.10 12.42
N SER A 121 -14.39 2.77 12.21
CA SER A 121 -13.36 2.01 11.51
C SER A 121 -12.97 2.62 10.15
N SER A 122 -13.89 3.32 9.49
CA SER A 122 -13.63 3.98 8.20
C SER A 122 -12.60 5.12 8.29
N ARG A 123 -12.40 5.67 9.50
CA ARG A 123 -11.42 6.71 9.81
C ARG A 123 -10.05 6.16 10.14
N LEU A 124 -9.92 4.84 10.31
CA LEU A 124 -8.66 4.20 10.65
C LEU A 124 -7.85 3.87 9.39
N LEU A 125 -6.57 4.23 9.45
CA LEU A 125 -5.55 3.67 8.57
C LEU A 125 -4.57 2.91 9.44
N LEU A 126 -4.34 1.64 9.13
CA LEU A 126 -3.47 0.77 9.90
C LEU A 126 -2.28 0.35 9.06
N ARG A 127 -1.09 0.31 9.67
CA ARG A 127 0.06 -0.38 9.09
C ARG A 127 0.29 -1.69 9.83
N GLY A 128 0.45 -2.80 9.11
CA GLY A 128 0.62 -4.10 9.75
C GLY A 128 0.82 -5.25 8.77
N ASN A 129 0.75 -6.47 9.31
CA ASN A 129 0.82 -7.71 8.54
C ASN A 129 -0.38 -8.59 8.88
N ILE A 130 -0.90 -9.29 7.88
CA ILE A 130 -1.87 -10.37 8.11
C ILE A 130 -1.09 -11.58 8.62
N ILE A 131 -1.52 -12.15 9.73
CA ILE A 131 -0.93 -13.35 10.33
C ILE A 131 -1.97 -14.46 10.39
N PRO A 132 -1.59 -15.73 10.12
CA PRO A 132 -2.47 -16.86 10.35
C PRO A 132 -2.71 -17.07 11.85
N VAL A 133 -3.94 -17.37 12.22
CA VAL A 133 -4.36 -17.78 13.57
C VAL A 133 -5.34 -18.94 13.44
N THR A 134 -5.03 -20.05 14.11
CA THR A 134 -5.93 -21.21 14.19
C THR A 134 -6.92 -21.02 15.33
N LEU A 135 -8.21 -21.07 15.00
CA LEU A 135 -9.31 -20.95 15.95
C LEU A 135 -9.99 -22.33 16.12
N PRO A 136 -10.04 -22.88 17.35
CA PRO A 136 -10.62 -24.19 17.61
C PRO A 136 -12.05 -24.29 17.08
N GLY A 137 -12.33 -25.33 16.29
CA GLY A 137 -13.66 -25.59 15.70
C GLY A 137 -14.00 -24.75 14.46
N PHE A 138 -13.17 -23.76 14.08
CA PHE A 138 -13.43 -22.89 12.92
C PHE A 138 -12.33 -22.94 11.84
N GLY A 139 -11.13 -23.40 12.17
CA GLY A 139 -10.01 -23.48 11.23
C GLY A 139 -9.07 -22.27 11.28
N GLU A 140 -8.36 -22.01 10.19
CA GLU A 140 -7.39 -20.91 10.11
C GLU A 140 -8.04 -19.61 9.62
N PHE A 141 -7.74 -18.51 10.30
CA PHE A 141 -8.18 -17.16 9.97
C PHE A 141 -7.01 -16.18 9.93
N GLY A 142 -7.18 -15.07 9.23
CA GLY A 142 -6.25 -13.95 9.28
C GLY A 142 -6.56 -13.03 10.46
N ASN A 143 -5.53 -12.65 11.21
CA ASN A 143 -5.57 -11.45 12.07
C ASN A 143 -4.67 -10.37 11.49
N LEU A 144 -5.06 -9.10 11.59
CA LEU A 144 -4.17 -7.99 11.24
C LEU A 144 -3.34 -7.62 12.48
N ARG A 145 -2.05 -7.96 12.50
CA ARG A 145 -1.11 -7.48 13.51
C ARG A 145 -0.63 -6.07 13.18
N VAL A 146 -1.11 -5.11 13.96
CA VAL A 146 -0.86 -3.68 13.75
C VAL A 146 0.50 -3.29 14.30
N LYS A 147 1.29 -2.59 13.49
CA LYS A 147 2.56 -1.95 13.88
C LYS A 147 2.38 -0.46 14.14
N GLU A 148 1.54 0.21 13.34
CA GLU A 148 1.21 1.63 13.48
C GLU A 148 -0.27 1.83 13.20
N ALA A 149 -0.89 2.77 13.90
CA ALA A 149 -2.27 3.17 13.66
C ALA A 149 -2.34 4.68 13.48
N PHE A 150 -3.25 5.10 12.60
CA PHE A 150 -3.50 6.49 12.30
C PHE A 150 -5.01 6.74 12.22
N VAL A 151 -5.44 7.91 12.70
CA VAL A 151 -6.84 8.33 12.70
C VAL A 151 -7.00 9.53 11.79
N ALA A 152 -8.00 9.51 10.91
CA ALA A 152 -8.36 10.65 10.07
C ALA A 152 -8.67 11.87 10.95
N ALA A 153 -8.06 13.01 10.65
CA ALA A 153 -8.23 14.21 11.45
C ALA A 153 -9.67 14.75 11.40
N THR A 154 -10.35 14.58 10.26
CA THR A 154 -11.73 15.06 10.09
C THR A 154 -12.67 13.92 9.69
N ASN A 155 -13.96 14.23 9.63
CA ASN A 155 -14.99 13.30 9.13
C ASN A 155 -15.12 13.36 7.58
N THR A 156 -14.30 14.18 6.91
CA THR A 156 -14.31 14.28 5.44
C THR A 156 -13.83 12.95 4.83
N PRO A 157 -14.57 12.35 3.88
CA PRO A 157 -14.11 11.13 3.22
C PRO A 157 -12.76 11.34 2.52
N ALA A 158 -11.84 10.39 2.71
CA ALA A 158 -10.56 10.40 2.01
C ALA A 158 -10.74 10.22 0.50
N LYS A 159 -10.24 11.18 -0.30
CA LYS A 159 -10.33 11.15 -1.76
C LYS A 159 -8.97 11.39 -2.41
N GLY A 160 -8.50 10.43 -3.20
CA GLY A 160 -7.25 10.54 -3.95
C GLY A 160 -6.25 9.46 -3.57
N THR A 161 -4.97 9.78 -3.74
CA THR A 161 -3.86 8.87 -3.48
C THR A 161 -3.39 9.01 -2.04
N PHE A 162 -3.25 7.89 -1.35
CA PHE A 162 -2.63 7.86 -0.02
C PHE A 162 -1.13 8.01 -0.15
N VAL A 163 -0.55 9.00 0.52
CA VAL A 163 0.87 9.29 0.50
C VAL A 163 1.40 9.49 1.91
N ALA A 164 2.70 9.29 2.07
CA ALA A 164 3.44 9.88 3.17
C ALA A 164 4.21 11.10 2.69
N LEU A 165 4.14 12.18 3.45
CA LEU A 165 4.85 13.43 3.25
C LEU A 165 5.89 13.57 4.34
N LYS A 166 7.16 13.62 3.96
CA LYS A 166 8.28 13.63 4.88
C LYS A 166 9.32 14.65 4.42
N ASP A 167 9.74 15.51 5.34
CA ASP A 167 10.85 16.43 5.12
C ASP A 167 12.10 15.64 4.71
N ASN A 168 12.78 16.10 3.67
CA ASN A 168 13.97 15.45 3.14
C ASN A 168 15.27 16.19 3.49
N GLY A 169 15.19 17.18 4.40
CA GLY A 169 16.33 17.96 4.87
C GLY A 169 16.80 19.07 3.93
N ILE A 170 16.28 19.19 2.71
CA ILE A 170 16.65 20.28 1.81
C ILE A 170 16.15 21.61 2.39
N ARG A 171 17.03 22.62 2.38
CA ARG A 171 16.71 24.00 2.76
C ARG A 171 17.10 24.91 1.61
N CYS A 172 16.13 25.55 0.98
CA CYS A 172 16.36 26.35 -0.23
C CYS A 172 16.45 27.84 0.11
N ILE A 173 17.26 28.57 -0.66
CA ILE A 173 17.35 30.04 -0.61
C ILE A 173 16.31 30.67 -1.56
N THR A 174 15.92 29.96 -2.62
CA THR A 174 14.93 30.43 -3.62
C THR A 174 13.79 29.43 -3.79
N THR A 175 12.68 29.88 -4.37
CA THR A 175 11.48 29.09 -4.65
C THR A 175 11.51 28.55 -6.09
N PRO A 176 10.86 27.40 -6.40
CA PRO A 176 10.22 26.42 -5.51
C PRO A 176 11.22 25.58 -4.71
N CYS A 177 10.88 25.25 -3.45
CA CYS A 177 11.71 24.40 -2.62
C CYS A 177 11.15 22.98 -2.48
N PHE A 178 11.78 22.01 -3.15
CA PHE A 178 11.39 20.60 -3.11
C PHE A 178 11.89 19.87 -1.85
N SER A 179 11.61 20.44 -0.68
CA SER A 179 12.07 19.94 0.62
C SER A 179 11.23 18.80 1.20
N THR A 180 10.19 18.36 0.50
CA THR A 180 9.31 17.27 0.96
C THR A 180 9.32 16.11 -0.03
N ASN A 181 9.66 14.92 0.47
CA ASN A 181 9.41 13.67 -0.25
C ASN A 181 7.94 13.27 -0.12
N GLN A 182 7.34 12.90 -1.24
CA GLN A 182 6.03 12.29 -1.35
C GLN A 182 6.21 10.81 -1.69
N LEU A 183 5.90 9.94 -0.74
CA LEU A 183 6.01 8.50 -0.86
C LEU A 183 4.61 7.92 -1.07
N ILE A 184 4.34 7.28 -2.21
CA ILE A 184 3.02 6.66 -2.43
C ILE A 184 2.94 5.38 -1.61
N LEU A 185 1.90 5.25 -0.79
CA LEU A 185 1.73 4.07 0.05
C LEU A 185 1.40 2.83 -0.80
N ASN A 186 1.92 1.68 -0.38
CA ASN A 186 1.87 0.38 -1.03
C ASN A 186 2.35 0.38 -2.50
N LYS A 187 3.23 1.31 -2.87
CA LYS A 187 3.89 1.37 -4.18
C LYS A 187 5.35 1.79 -4.02
N PRO A 188 6.26 1.35 -4.91
CA PRO A 188 7.67 1.75 -4.86
C PRO A 188 7.89 3.13 -5.49
N LYS A 189 6.91 4.05 -5.40
CA LYS A 189 6.96 5.36 -6.06
C LYS A 189 7.22 6.46 -5.05
N ILE A 190 8.27 7.23 -5.30
CA ILE A 190 8.67 8.41 -4.54
C ILE A 190 8.78 9.57 -5.53
N SER A 191 8.29 10.74 -5.13
CA SER A 191 8.47 12.01 -5.82
C SER A 191 8.75 13.11 -4.80
N GLN A 192 8.96 14.34 -5.24
CA GLN A 192 9.09 15.49 -4.37
C GLN A 192 7.98 16.50 -4.65
N VAL A 193 7.61 17.26 -3.62
CA VAL A 193 6.67 18.38 -3.73
C VAL A 193 7.31 19.64 -3.17
N SER A 194 7.01 20.77 -3.79
CA SER A 194 7.53 22.08 -3.40
C SER A 194 6.66 22.77 -2.36
N SER A 195 5.41 22.34 -2.21
CA SER A 195 4.47 22.88 -1.22
C SER A 195 3.40 21.85 -0.89
N ILE A 196 2.78 22.03 0.28
CA ILE A 196 1.66 21.23 0.76
C ILE A 196 0.52 22.20 1.07
N ASP A 197 -0.67 21.93 0.53
CA ASP A 197 -1.91 22.59 0.88
C ASP A 197 -2.87 21.59 1.53
N LEU A 198 -3.24 21.86 2.78
CA LEU A 198 -4.20 21.06 3.56
C LEU A 198 -5.49 21.82 3.84
N SER A 199 -5.71 22.98 3.22
CA SER A 199 -6.89 23.82 3.45
C SER A 199 -8.20 23.10 3.16
N GLN A 200 -8.21 22.18 2.18
CA GLN A 200 -9.39 21.40 1.79
C GLN A 200 -9.73 20.24 2.74
N THR A 201 -8.87 19.95 3.73
CA THR A 201 -9.12 18.86 4.69
C THR A 201 -10.19 19.22 5.73
N GLY A 202 -10.41 20.52 5.96
CA GLY A 202 -11.23 21.04 7.07
C GLY A 202 -10.60 20.85 8.46
N ALA A 203 -9.31 20.53 8.52
CA ALA A 203 -8.60 20.31 9.79
C ALA A 203 -8.48 21.61 10.61
N THR A 204 -8.59 21.48 11.92
CA THR A 204 -8.35 22.57 12.87
C THR A 204 -6.87 22.97 12.91
N GLN A 205 -6.54 24.18 13.37
CA GLN A 205 -5.15 24.62 13.49
C GLN A 205 -4.30 23.63 14.30
N LYS A 206 -4.82 23.12 15.43
CA LYS A 206 -4.15 22.10 16.25
C LYS A 206 -3.79 20.84 15.47
N GLN A 207 -4.65 20.42 14.53
CA GLN A 207 -4.40 19.25 13.69
C GLN A 207 -3.39 19.56 12.59
N LEU A 208 -3.40 20.78 12.04
CA LEU A 208 -2.39 21.24 11.08
C LEU A 208 -1.00 21.37 11.72
N ASP A 209 -0.92 21.83 12.97
CA ASP A 209 0.32 21.90 13.74
C ASP A 209 0.87 20.49 14.03
N ALA A 210 -0.01 19.55 14.40
CA ALA A 210 0.35 18.14 14.56
C ALA A 210 0.80 17.51 13.24
N ALA A 211 0.12 17.83 12.14
CA ALA A 211 0.49 17.35 10.81
C ALA A 211 1.86 17.89 10.37
N THR A 212 2.14 19.16 10.64
CA THR A 212 3.45 19.79 10.41
C THR A 212 4.53 19.08 11.22
N SER A 213 4.26 18.78 12.50
CA SER A 213 5.17 18.04 13.36
C SER A 213 5.46 16.63 12.83
N GLU A 214 4.46 15.94 12.25
CA GLU A 214 4.68 14.65 11.60
C GLU A 214 5.55 14.79 10.35
N ILE A 215 5.36 15.79 9.49
CA ILE A 215 6.18 15.99 8.28
C ILE A 215 7.67 16.08 8.61
N PHE A 216 8.03 16.86 9.63
CA PHE A 216 9.42 16.98 10.10
C PHE A 216 9.88 15.79 10.97
N GLY A 217 8.93 15.12 11.63
CA GLY A 217 9.15 13.99 12.52
C GLY A 217 9.14 12.65 11.79
N LYS A 218 8.05 11.87 11.89
CA LYS A 218 7.99 10.50 11.35
C LYS A 218 7.34 10.40 9.97
N GLY A 219 7.03 11.50 9.31
CA GLY A 219 6.24 11.54 8.08
C GLY A 219 4.74 11.58 8.35
N LEU A 220 4.06 12.54 7.73
CA LEU A 220 2.61 12.70 7.76
C LEU A 220 1.96 11.78 6.73
N ILE A 221 0.91 11.04 7.12
CA ILE A 221 0.04 10.39 6.15
C ILE A 221 -1.06 11.36 5.70
N ALA A 222 -1.19 11.51 4.39
CA ALA A 222 -2.23 12.34 3.78
C ALA A 222 -2.84 11.65 2.56
N VAL A 223 -4.02 12.13 2.15
CA VAL A 223 -4.72 11.68 0.96
C VAL A 223 -5.02 12.89 0.10
N GLY A 224 -4.75 12.79 -1.19
CA GLY A 224 -4.94 13.94 -2.07
C GLY A 224 -4.45 13.72 -3.49
N ARG A 225 -4.13 14.82 -4.15
CA ARG A 225 -3.58 14.85 -5.51
C ARG A 225 -2.39 15.79 -5.58
N THR A 226 -1.55 15.57 -6.58
CA THR A 226 -0.41 16.43 -6.88
C THR A 226 -0.73 17.28 -8.09
N GLU A 227 -0.47 18.58 -8.01
CA GLU A 227 -0.74 19.57 -9.06
C GLU A 227 0.54 20.30 -9.44
N VAL A 228 0.70 20.58 -10.73
CA VAL A 228 1.77 21.47 -11.20
C VAL A 228 1.30 22.89 -11.02
N VAL A 229 2.11 23.71 -10.35
CA VAL A 229 1.84 25.13 -10.17
C VAL A 229 2.78 25.89 -11.08
N GLU A 230 2.22 26.57 -12.08
CA GLU A 230 2.98 27.44 -12.98
C GLU A 230 3.35 28.76 -12.28
N ASN A 231 4.42 29.40 -12.75
CA ASN A 231 4.82 30.75 -12.33
C ASN A 231 5.03 30.92 -10.81
N VAL A 232 5.51 29.88 -10.11
CA VAL A 232 5.93 30.00 -8.70
C VAL A 232 7.14 30.94 -8.58
N ASP A 233 7.93 31.02 -9.65
CA ASP A 233 8.94 32.03 -9.98
C ASP A 233 8.74 32.32 -11.48
N PRO A 234 9.01 33.53 -12.00
CA PRO A 234 8.83 33.90 -13.42
C PRO A 234 9.29 32.87 -14.46
N THR A 235 10.20 31.96 -14.10
CA THR A 235 10.71 30.91 -14.99
C THR A 235 10.52 29.47 -14.47
N LYS A 236 9.98 29.27 -13.28
CA LYS A 236 9.96 27.94 -12.63
C LYS A 236 8.56 27.47 -12.26
N ARG A 237 8.40 26.15 -12.34
CA ARG A 237 7.20 25.41 -11.96
C ARG A 237 7.40 24.76 -10.60
N GLY A 238 6.38 24.87 -9.75
CA GLY A 238 6.27 24.09 -8.52
C GLY A 238 5.45 22.82 -8.72
N THR A 239 5.47 21.97 -7.71
CA THR A 239 4.60 20.80 -7.61
C THR A 239 3.99 20.81 -6.22
N GLN A 240 2.69 21.07 -6.14
CA GLN A 240 1.96 21.17 -4.87
C GLN A 240 1.21 19.87 -4.59
N PHE A 241 1.28 19.38 -3.36
CA PHE A 241 0.34 18.38 -2.88
C PHE A 241 -0.89 19.07 -2.30
N VAL A 242 -2.07 18.76 -2.82
CA VAL A 242 -3.36 19.25 -2.30
C VAL A 242 -4.08 18.11 -1.59
N GLY A 243 -4.16 18.22 -0.27
CA GLY A 243 -4.71 17.21 0.62
C GLY A 243 -6.22 17.36 0.83
N THR A 244 -6.94 16.25 0.73
CA THR A 244 -8.38 16.13 1.02
C THR A 244 -8.65 15.50 2.39
N GLN A 245 -7.66 14.77 2.94
CA GLN A 245 -7.67 14.23 4.29
C GLN A 245 -6.23 14.10 4.81
N LEU A 246 -6.05 14.16 6.13
CA LEU A 246 -4.79 13.87 6.80
C LEU A 246 -5.02 12.89 7.95
N TYR A 247 -4.04 12.06 8.23
CA TYR A 247 -4.11 11.01 9.25
C TYR A 247 -3.03 11.25 10.29
N LEU A 248 -3.46 11.42 11.54
CA LEU A 248 -2.55 11.63 12.67
C LEU A 248 -2.25 10.30 13.33
N ARG A 249 -0.98 10.10 13.68
CA ARG A 249 -0.50 8.88 14.31
C ARG A 249 -1.06 8.74 15.72
N VAL A 250 -1.45 7.53 16.06
CA VAL A 250 -1.68 7.15 17.45
C VAL A 250 -0.32 6.99 18.12
N ASN A 251 0.02 7.90 19.03
CA ASN A 251 1.30 7.86 19.72
C ASN A 251 1.30 6.84 20.87
N PRO A 252 2.28 5.93 20.92
CA PRO A 252 2.55 5.18 22.15
C PRO A 252 2.89 6.17 23.27
N LYS A 253 2.48 5.86 24.50
CA LYS A 253 2.98 6.56 25.68
C LYS A 253 4.27 5.90 26.15
#